data_AF-A0A1Q2LJG8-F1
#
_entry.id   AF-A0A1Q2LJG8-F1
#
_cell.length_a   1.000
_cell.length_b   1.000
_cell.length_c   1.000
_cell.angle_alpha   90.00
_cell.angle_beta   90.00
_cell.angle_gamma   90.00
#
_symmetry.space_group_name_H-M   'P 1'
#
loop_
_entity.id
_entity.type
_entity.pdbx_description
1 polymer ?
#
loop_
_entity_poly.entity_id
_entity_poly.type
_entity_poly.pdbx_seq_one_letter_code
_entity_poly.pdbx_strand_id
1 'polypeptide(L)'
;MAYKLSTGIEFRLKYKLDYDVIMNYEHINTQKEIVEICDYFFDSVKKSLFGVCDELSIYTHLSCRKPNRQRAKDYLALLKS
;
A
#
# COMPACT_ATOMS: atom_id res chain seq x y z
N MET A 1 -4.49 8.57 -0.86
CA MET A 1 -5.28 9.79 -1.10
C MET A 1 -5.29 10.23 -2.56
N ALA A 2 -4.25 9.96 -3.36
CA ALA A 2 -4.15 10.39 -4.75
C ALA A 2 -5.41 10.17 -5.61
N TYR A 3 -6.03 8.98 -5.55
CA TYR A 3 -7.22 8.69 -6.36
C TYR A 3 -8.42 9.61 -6.05
N LYS A 4 -8.56 10.07 -4.80
CA LYS A 4 -9.67 10.94 -4.38
C LYS A 4 -9.61 12.30 -5.07
N LEU A 5 -8.40 12.74 -5.44
CA LEU A 5 -8.14 14.00 -6.14
C LEU A 5 -8.01 13.83 -7.66
N SER A 6 -8.08 12.60 -8.18
CA SER A 6 -8.00 12.30 -9.61
C SER A 6 -9.24 11.51 -10.05
N THR A 7 -9.14 10.19 -10.13
CA THR A 7 -10.18 9.28 -10.63
C THR A 7 -11.49 9.42 -9.87
N GLY A 8 -11.45 9.65 -8.56
CA GLY A 8 -12.65 9.83 -7.74
C GLY A 8 -13.46 11.07 -8.14
N ILE A 9 -12.80 12.16 -8.54
CA ILE A 9 -13.48 13.37 -9.04
C ILE A 9 -14.15 13.08 -10.38
N GLU A 10 -13.40 12.51 -11.33
CA GLU A 10 -13.93 12.15 -12.66
C GLU A 10 -15.11 11.18 -12.54
N PHE A 11 -14.98 10.15 -11.73
CA PHE A 11 -16.01 9.13 -11.51
C PHE A 11 -17.28 9.73 -10.93
N ARG A 12 -17.16 10.61 -9.94
CA ARG A 12 -18.30 11.32 -9.35
C ARG A 12 -19.00 12.21 -10.37
N LEU A 13 -18.25 12.92 -11.22
CA LEU A 13 -18.84 13.78 -12.25
C LEU A 13 -19.56 12.96 -13.34
N LYS A 14 -18.93 11.87 -13.79
CA LYS A 14 -19.44 11.06 -14.90
C LYS A 14 -20.61 10.17 -14.51
N TYR A 15 -20.53 9.52 -13.35
CA TYR A 15 -21.50 8.50 -12.93
C TYR A 15 -22.39 8.94 -11.77
N LYS A 16 -22.10 10.07 -11.11
CA LYS A 16 -22.80 10.54 -9.90
C LYS A 16 -22.80 9.53 -8.75
N LEU A 17 -21.78 8.68 -8.71
CA LEU A 17 -21.56 7.65 -7.69
C LEU A 17 -20.30 7.94 -6.89
N ASP A 18 -20.21 7.30 -5.72
CA ASP A 18 -19.04 7.38 -4.84
C ASP A 18 -18.01 6.30 -5.19
N TYR A 19 -16.83 6.73 -5.65
CA TYR A 19 -15.72 5.84 -5.99
C TYR A 19 -15.06 5.23 -4.76
N ASP A 20 -15.20 5.85 -3.58
CA ASP A 20 -14.62 5.34 -2.33
C ASP A 20 -15.20 3.97 -1.98
N VAL A 21 -16.45 3.67 -2.38
CA VAL A 21 -17.07 2.35 -2.16
C VAL A 21 -16.22 1.24 -2.77
N ILE A 22 -15.78 1.38 -4.02
CA ILE A 22 -14.95 0.37 -4.71
C ILE A 22 -13.57 0.30 -4.05
N MET A 23 -12.97 1.48 -3.82
CA MET A 23 -11.61 1.57 -3.31
C MET A 23 -11.47 1.03 -1.89
N ASN A 24 -12.51 1.07 -1.07
CA ASN A 24 -12.50 0.47 0.26
C ASN A 24 -12.43 -1.06 0.23
N TYR A 25 -12.90 -1.71 -0.85
CA TYR A 25 -12.74 -3.16 -1.04
C TYR A 25 -11.41 -3.52 -1.71
N GLU A 26 -10.86 -2.65 -2.56
CA GLU A 26 -9.59 -2.92 -3.27
C GLU A 26 -8.35 -2.55 -2.44
N HIS A 27 -8.39 -1.44 -1.71
CA HIS A 27 -7.26 -0.91 -0.94
C HIS A 27 -7.46 -1.14 0.55
N ILE A 28 -7.41 -2.42 0.93
CA ILE A 28 -7.59 -2.86 2.32
C ILE A 28 -6.43 -2.47 3.24
N ASN A 29 -5.26 -2.18 2.68
CA ASN A 29 -4.08 -1.74 3.44
C ASN A 29 -3.73 -0.29 3.13
N THR A 30 -3.38 0.44 4.18
CA THR A 30 -2.75 1.74 4.09
C THR A 30 -1.30 1.61 3.63
N GLN A 31 -0.75 2.67 3.03
CA GLN A 31 0.66 2.70 2.66
C GLN A 31 1.58 2.45 3.86
N LYS A 32 1.21 2.95 5.05
CA LYS A 32 1.96 2.76 6.28
C LYS A 32 2.05 1.28 6.66
N GLU A 33 0.92 0.57 6.67
CA GLU A 33 0.87 -0.87 6.96
C GLU A 33 1.71 -1.67 5.95
N ILE A 34 1.64 -1.33 4.66
CA ILE A 34 2.45 -1.98 3.62
C ILE A 34 3.96 -1.82 3.91
N VAL A 35 4.39 -0.61 4.26
CA VAL A 35 5.79 -0.32 4.60
C VAL A 35 6.21 -1.07 5.86
N GLU A 36 5.39 -1.07 6.90
CA GLU A 36 5.66 -1.80 8.15
C GLU A 36 5.82 -3.30 7.92
N ILE A 37 4.96 -3.91 7.09
CA ILE A 37 5.07 -5.33 6.72
C ILE A 37 6.38 -5.58 5.96
N CYS A 38 6.74 -4.69 5.04
CA CYS A 38 8.01 -4.80 4.31
C CYS A 38 9.21 -4.69 5.26
N ASP A 39 9.23 -3.72 6.16
CA ASP A 39 10.30 -3.55 7.16
C ASP A 39 10.38 -4.73 8.14
N TYR A 40 9.26 -5.40 8.41
CA TYR A 40 9.24 -6.61 9.22
C TYR A 40 9.91 -7.80 8.51
N PHE A 41 9.61 -8.03 7.22
CA PHE A 41 10.11 -9.21 6.49
C PHE A 41 11.44 -9.00 5.76
N PHE A 42 11.95 -7.78 5.66
CA PHE A 42 13.18 -7.48 4.93
C PHE A 42 14.11 -6.59 5.76
N ASP A 43 15.39 -6.95 5.80
CA ASP A 43 16.39 -6.18 6.56
C ASP A 43 16.84 -4.90 5.82
N SER A 44 16.39 -4.70 4.58
CA SER A 44 16.70 -3.51 3.79
C SER A 44 15.53 -3.13 2.90
N VAL A 45 14.81 -2.09 3.30
CA VAL A 45 13.74 -1.48 2.52
C VAL A 45 14.16 -0.07 2.13
N LYS A 46 14.05 0.26 0.84
CA LYS A 46 14.21 1.63 0.35
C LYS A 46 12.92 2.09 -0.31
N LYS A 47 12.39 3.22 0.15
CA LYS A 47 11.21 3.87 -0.43
C LYS A 47 11.64 5.01 -1.35
N SER A 48 11.03 5.05 -2.52
CA SER A 48 11.11 6.17 -3.48
C SER A 48 9.71 6.48 -3.97
N LEU A 49 9.38 7.76 -4.13
CA LEU A 49 8.06 8.18 -4.59
C LEU A 49 8.18 9.13 -5.79
N PHE A 50 7.15 9.10 -6.62
CA PHE A 50 6.87 10.13 -7.60
C PHE A 50 5.72 10.99 -7.07
N GLY A 51 6.05 12.20 -6.61
CA GLY A 51 5.13 13.11 -5.92
C GLY A 51 5.87 14.03 -4.96
N VAL A 52 5.12 14.73 -4.10
CA VAL A 52 5.68 15.70 -3.14
C VAL A 52 5.90 15.08 -1.76
N CYS A 53 4.95 14.25 -1.32
CA CYS A 53 5.00 13.52 -0.05
C CYS A 53 4.24 12.19 -0.20
N ASP A 54 4.15 11.38 0.85
CA ASP A 54 3.46 10.08 0.80
C ASP A 54 1.98 10.24 0.44
N GLU A 55 1.30 11.22 1.03
CA GLU A 55 -0.13 11.48 0.84
C GLU A 55 -0.45 11.99 -0.58
N LEU A 56 0.51 12.67 -1.21
CA LEU A 56 0.44 13.23 -2.56
C LEU A 56 1.33 12.47 -3.55
N SER A 57 1.64 11.21 -3.27
CA SER A 57 2.37 10.35 -4.20
C SER A 57 1.42 9.84 -5.29
N ILE A 58 1.83 9.99 -6.54
CA ILE A 58 1.15 9.36 -7.68
C ILE A 58 1.55 7.89 -7.75
N TYR A 59 2.81 7.62 -7.42
CA TYR A 59 3.37 6.27 -7.40
C TYR A 59 4.42 6.17 -6.30
N THR A 60 4.37 5.09 -5.53
CA THR A 60 5.38 4.75 -4.52
C THR A 60 6.01 3.41 -4.87
N HIS A 61 7.34 3.38 -4.91
CA HIS A 61 8.13 2.19 -5.15
C HIS A 61 8.90 1.80 -3.88
N LEU A 62 8.78 0.54 -3.50
CA LEU A 62 9.53 -0.08 -2.39
C LEU A 62 10.52 -1.09 -2.96
N SER A 63 11.81 -0.87 -2.71
CA SER A 63 12.88 -1.82 -3.02
C SER A 63 13.26 -2.58 -1.76
N CYS A 64 12.72 -3.80 -1.64
CA CYS A 64 12.95 -4.69 -0.52
C CYS A 64 14.08 -5.69 -0.85
N ARG A 65 15.07 -5.81 0.03
CA ARG A 65 16.23 -6.70 -0.11
C ARG A 65 16.53 -7.40 1.21
N LYS A 66 17.33 -8.47 1.15
CA LYS A 66 17.71 -9.29 2.32
C LYS A 66 16.46 -9.79 3.08
N PRO A 67 15.65 -10.67 2.47
CA PRO A 67 14.47 -11.20 3.13
C PRO A 67 14.85 -11.99 4.39
N ASN A 68 14.18 -11.70 5.50
CA ASN A 68 14.32 -12.44 6.75
C ASN A 68 13.48 -13.72 6.68
N ARG A 69 14.12 -14.79 6.18
CA ARG A 69 13.46 -16.08 5.97
C ARG A 69 12.98 -16.74 7.26
N GLN A 70 13.60 -16.42 8.40
CA GLN A 70 13.17 -16.97 9.68
C GLN A 70 11.83 -16.37 10.11
N ARG A 71 11.71 -15.03 10.10
CA ARG A 71 10.43 -14.33 10.38
C ARG A 71 9.30 -14.83 9.48
N ALA A 72 9.59 -15.06 8.19
CA ALA A 72 8.60 -15.62 7.26
C ALA A 72 8.14 -17.03 7.64
N LYS A 73 9.06 -17.92 8.03
CA LYS A 73 8.72 -19.28 8.49
C LYS A 73 7.91 -19.25 9.79
N ASP A 74 8.31 -18.41 10.74
CA ASP A 74 7.64 -18.28 12.03
C ASP A 74 6.20 -17.77 11.84
N TYR A 75 6.01 -16.76 10.99
CA TYR A 75 4.68 -16.26 10.64
C TYR A 75 3.79 -17.34 9.99
N LEU A 76 4.34 -18.11 9.04
CA LEU A 76 3.61 -19.21 8.41
C LEU A 76 3.26 -20.34 9.39
N ALA A 77 4.07 -20.56 10.44
CA ALA A 77 3.76 -21.54 11.47
C ALA A 77 2.59 -21.07 12.36
N LEU A 78 2.55 -19.77 12.71
CA LEU A 78 1.45 -19.17 13.48
C LEU A 78 0.11 -19.24 12.76
N LEU A 79 0.08 -19.16 11.42
CA LEU A 79 -1.16 -19.27 10.65
C LEU A 79 -1.71 -20.70 10.57
N LYS A 80 -0.91 -21.71 10.94
CA LYS A 80 -1.29 -23.13 10.88
C LYS A 80 -1.73 -23.69 12.24
N SER A 81 -1.56 -22.92 13.32
CA SER A 81 -2.05 -23.24 14.67
C SER A 81 -3.44 -22.67 14.88
#